data_AF-A0A3D0SBZ1-F1
#
_entry.id   AF-A0A3D0SBZ1-F1
#
_cell.length_a   1.000
_cell.length_b   1.000
_cell.length_c   1.000
_cell.angle_alpha   90.00
_cell.angle_beta   90.00
_cell.angle_gamma   90.00
#
_symmetry.space_group_name_H-M   'P 1'
#
loop_
_entity.id
_entity.type
_entity.pdbx_description
1 polymer ?
#
loop_
_entity_poly.entity_id
_entity_poly.type
_entity_poly.pdbx_seq_one_letter_code
_entity_poly.pdbx_strand_id
1 'polypeptide(L)'
;MTTHTTSKTQGETLIRHLEDFDTSSGRVLERAIFNFRPLIILLCLVVTGILGYQSTQLTLSAAFQKMIPSNHPYILNFLDNRKQLSDTSNALRIAVHNTEGSIFDAQYLETLRELNDELF
;
A
#
# COMPACT_ATOMS: atom_id res chain seq x y z
N MET A 1 -57.87 -34.30 25.84
CA MET A 1 -56.88 -35.21 25.25
C MET A 1 -56.66 -34.75 23.81
N THR A 2 -55.49 -34.14 23.53
CA THR A 2 -54.76 -34.05 22.23
C THR A 2 -55.51 -33.55 20.97
N THR A 3 -55.07 -32.59 20.16
CA THR A 3 -53.72 -32.04 19.90
C THR A 3 -53.81 -30.76 19.04
N HIS A 4 -53.11 -29.72 19.49
CA HIS A 4 -52.21 -28.78 18.80
C HIS A 4 -52.30 -28.53 17.27
N THR A 5 -52.51 -27.25 16.93
CA THR A 5 -51.73 -26.36 16.01
C THR A 5 -51.00 -26.96 14.81
N THR A 6 -51.14 -26.34 13.62
CA THR A 6 -50.02 -25.75 12.85
C THR A 6 -50.46 -24.93 11.62
N SER A 7 -49.98 -23.68 11.64
CA SER A 7 -49.69 -22.69 10.58
C SER A 7 -50.56 -22.57 9.32
N LYS A 8 -51.25 -21.44 9.28
CA LYS A 8 -51.57 -20.65 8.08
C LYS A 8 -50.24 -20.27 7.38
N THR A 9 -49.82 -21.04 6.38
CA THR A 9 -48.73 -20.63 5.47
C THR A 9 -49.26 -19.50 4.60
N GLN A 10 -49.10 -18.26 5.09
CA GLN A 10 -49.16 -17.09 4.23
C GLN A 10 -48.06 -17.27 3.19
N GLY A 11 -48.47 -17.41 1.93
CA GLY A 11 -47.54 -17.50 0.82
C GLY A 11 -46.60 -16.30 0.86
N GLU A 12 -45.34 -16.57 1.17
CA GLU A 12 -44.24 -15.71 0.77
C GLU A 12 -44.43 -15.44 -0.72
N THR A 13 -44.73 -14.19 -1.07
CA THR A 13 -44.62 -13.69 -2.44
C THR A 13 -43.15 -13.72 -2.80
N LEU A 14 -42.69 -14.90 -3.23
CA LEU A 14 -41.40 -15.12 -3.86
C LEU A 14 -41.36 -14.23 -5.09
N ILE A 15 -40.63 -13.11 -5.01
CA ILE A 15 -40.36 -12.23 -6.13
C ILE A 15 -39.50 -13.04 -7.12
N ARG A 16 -40.13 -13.57 -8.16
CA ARG A 16 -39.48 -14.47 -9.14
C ARG A 16 -38.86 -13.72 -10.32
N HIS A 17 -39.29 -12.48 -10.56
CA HIS A 17 -38.85 -11.66 -11.67
C HIS A 17 -38.33 -10.31 -11.17
N LEU A 18 -37.22 -9.82 -11.73
CA LEU A 18 -36.64 -8.50 -11.40
C LEU A 18 -37.64 -7.35 -11.65
N GLU A 19 -38.65 -7.59 -12.47
CA GLU A 19 -39.72 -6.65 -12.86
C GLU A 19 -40.76 -6.44 -11.74
N ASP A 20 -40.94 -7.43 -10.86
CA ASP A 20 -41.83 -7.37 -9.68
C ASP A 20 -41.13 -6.69 -8.48
N PHE A 21 -39.86 -6.30 -8.63
CA PHE A 21 -39.11 -5.61 -7.58
C PHE A 21 -39.42 -4.11 -7.63
N ASP A 22 -40.13 -3.61 -6.62
CA ASP A 22 -40.41 -2.18 -6.49
C ASP A 22 -39.12 -1.41 -6.17
N THR A 23 -38.57 -0.77 -7.20
CA THR A 23 -37.36 0.07 -7.16
C THR A 23 -37.48 1.31 -6.27
N SER A 24 -38.68 1.62 -5.78
CA SER A 24 -38.95 2.70 -4.82
C SER A 24 -38.97 2.26 -3.36
N SER A 25 -38.81 0.95 -3.09
CA SER A 25 -38.70 0.38 -1.76
C SER A 25 -37.36 0.76 -1.11
N GLY A 26 -37.38 1.70 -0.16
CA GLY A 26 -36.19 2.08 0.60
C GLY A 26 -36.14 3.56 0.98
N ARG A 27 -35.14 3.95 1.77
CA ARG A 27 -34.88 5.37 2.09
C ARG A 27 -34.47 6.13 0.82
N VAL A 28 -34.66 7.44 0.80
CA VAL A 28 -34.35 8.32 -0.35
C VAL A 28 -32.93 8.08 -0.93
N LEU A 29 -31.97 7.74 -0.07
CA LEU A 29 -30.61 7.39 -0.44
C LEU A 29 -30.50 6.06 -1.20
N GLU A 30 -31.24 5.02 -0.78
CA GLU A 30 -31.29 3.73 -1.49
C GLU A 30 -31.93 3.90 -2.86
N ARG A 31 -33.02 4.66 -2.95
CA ARG A 31 -33.67 4.95 -4.24
C ARG A 31 -32.77 5.71 -5.19
N ALA A 32 -31.96 6.65 -4.69
CA ALA A 32 -30.94 7.32 -5.48
C ALA A 32 -29.83 6.35 -5.92
N ILE A 33 -29.42 5.42 -5.06
CA ILE A 33 -28.38 4.43 -5.39
C ILE A 33 -28.86 3.41 -6.44
N PHE A 34 -30.07 2.87 -6.28
CA PHE A 34 -30.59 1.82 -7.16
C PHE A 34 -31.08 2.34 -8.51
N ASN A 35 -31.57 3.58 -8.60
CA ASN A 35 -31.99 4.18 -9.86
C ASN A 35 -30.79 4.63 -10.73
N PHE A 36 -29.70 5.07 -10.10
CA PHE A 36 -28.48 5.52 -10.78
C PHE A 36 -27.36 4.45 -10.78
N ARG A 37 -27.73 3.17 -10.79
CA ARG A 37 -26.80 2.02 -10.86
C ARG A 37 -25.59 2.23 -11.80
N PRO A 38 -25.75 2.63 -13.08
CA PRO A 38 -24.60 2.82 -13.97
C PRO A 38 -23.70 4.00 -13.55
N LEU A 39 -24.27 5.07 -12.98
CA LEU A 39 -23.52 6.24 -12.52
C LEU A 39 -22.59 5.87 -11.35
N ILE A 40 -23.06 5.02 -10.44
CA ILE A 40 -22.32 4.62 -9.24
C ILE A 40 -21.21 3.65 -9.59
N ILE A 41 -21.47 2.74 -10.52
CA ILE A 41 -20.45 1.85 -11.07
C ILE A 41 -19.35 2.70 -11.73
N LEU A 42 -19.73 3.68 -12.55
CA LEU A 42 -18.77 4.60 -13.18
C LEU A 42 -17.96 5.38 -12.13
N LEU A 43 -18.61 5.94 -11.11
CA LEU A 43 -17.95 6.65 -10.02
C LEU A 43 -16.94 5.75 -9.30
N CYS A 44 -17.34 4.53 -8.95
CA CYS A 44 -16.48 3.56 -8.28
C CYS A 44 -15.27 3.18 -9.15
N LEU A 45 -15.47 3.04 -10.45
CA LEU A 45 -14.42 2.75 -11.43
C LEU A 45 -13.43 3.93 -11.53
N VAL A 46 -13.93 5.16 -11.60
CA VAL A 46 -13.09 6.37 -11.61
C VAL A 46 -12.26 6.47 -10.34
N VAL A 47 -12.88 6.31 -9.17
CA VAL A 47 -12.18 6.33 -7.87
C VAL A 47 -11.11 5.24 -7.83
N THR A 48 -11.44 4.02 -8.25
CA THR A 48 -10.49 2.89 -8.30
C THR A 48 -9.32 3.18 -9.23
N GLY A 49 -9.56 3.78 -10.40
CA GLY A 49 -8.51 4.18 -11.34
C GLY A 49 -7.58 5.24 -10.76
N ILE A 50 -8.15 6.27 -10.09
CA ILE A 50 -7.38 7.32 -9.42
C ILE A 50 -6.52 6.73 -8.30
N LEU A 51 -7.09 5.84 -7.47
CA LEU A 51 -6.35 5.17 -6.40
C LEU A 51 -5.26 4.23 -6.97
N GLY A 52 -5.56 3.53 -8.06
CA GLY A 52 -4.58 2.70 -8.77
C GLY A 52 -3.40 3.53 -9.31
N TYR A 53 -3.68 4.69 -9.91
CA TYR A 53 -2.65 5.62 -10.38
C TYR A 53 -1.84 6.23 -9.23
N GLN A 54 -2.47 6.55 -8.10
CA GLN A 54 -1.72 7.02 -6.93
C GLN A 54 -0.88 5.92 -6.29
N SER A 55 -1.31 4.66 -6.35
CA SER A 55 -0.57 3.50 -5.84
C SER A 55 0.78 3.32 -6.53
N THR A 56 0.88 3.61 -7.83
CA THR A 56 2.16 3.50 -8.56
C THR A 56 3.17 4.58 -8.16
N GLN A 57 2.71 5.69 -7.58
CA GLN A 57 3.58 6.76 -7.05
C GLN A 57 3.96 6.56 -5.58
N LEU A 58 3.56 5.45 -4.96
CA LEU A 58 4.02 5.08 -3.63
C LEU A 58 5.50 4.71 -3.69
N THR A 59 6.36 5.71 -3.49
CA THR A 59 7.78 5.45 -3.24
C THR A 59 7.88 4.64 -1.96
N LEU A 60 8.54 3.48 -1.99
CA LEU A 60 8.93 2.74 -0.79
C LEU A 60 10.02 3.53 -0.06
N SER A 61 9.61 4.64 0.55
CA SER A 61 10.48 5.40 1.43
C SER A 61 10.59 4.58 2.71
N ALA A 62 11.72 3.90 2.88
CA ALA A 62 12.21 3.44 4.18
C ALA A 62 12.54 4.66 5.05
N ALA A 63 11.55 5.53 5.27
CA ALA A 63 11.60 6.61 6.21
C ALA A 63 11.45 5.98 7.59
N PHE A 64 12.54 5.35 8.08
CA PHE A 64 12.67 4.88 9.46
C PHE A 64 12.18 5.96 10.44
N GLN A 65 12.37 7.23 10.10
CA GLN A 65 11.86 8.39 10.83
C GLN A 65 10.33 8.42 11.03
N LYS A 66 9.52 7.92 10.10
CA LYS A 66 8.04 7.84 10.25
C LYS A 66 7.58 6.66 11.10
N MET A 67 8.45 5.69 11.36
CA MET A 67 8.19 4.56 12.27
C MET A 67 8.64 4.82 13.71
N ILE A 68 9.45 5.86 13.93
CA ILE A 68 9.90 6.22 15.28
C ILE A 68 8.94 7.26 15.85
N PRO A 69 8.40 7.07 17.08
CA PRO A 69 7.50 8.04 17.70
C PRO A 69 8.20 9.38 17.91
N SER A 70 7.75 10.41 17.19
CA SER A 70 8.36 11.75 17.06
C SER A 70 8.34 12.61 18.33
N ASN A 71 7.82 12.10 19.45
CA ASN A 71 7.68 12.86 20.70
C ASN A 71 8.87 12.74 21.65
N HIS A 72 9.94 12.04 21.29
CA HIS A 72 11.12 11.93 22.16
C HIS A 72 12.12 13.07 21.89
N PRO A 73 12.61 13.81 22.91
CA PRO A 73 13.54 14.94 22.75
C PRO A 73 14.84 14.59 22.02
N TYR A 74 15.32 13.35 22.13
CA TYR A 74 16.48 12.87 21.36
C TYR A 74 16.25 12.79 19.85
N ILE A 75 15.01 12.52 19.42
CA ILE A 75 14.67 12.42 18.00
C ILE A 75 14.66 13.82 17.38
N LEU A 76 14.13 14.82 18.09
CA LEU A 76 14.13 16.22 17.63
C LEU A 76 15.55 16.73 17.38
N ASN A 77 16.47 16.52 18.32
CA ASN A 77 17.87 16.90 18.15
C ASN A 77 18.56 16.17 16.98
N PHE A 78 18.24 14.89 16.79
CA PHE A 78 18.73 14.12 15.65
C PHE A 78 18.19 14.67 14.31
N LEU A 79 16.93 15.09 14.26
CA LEU A 79 16.31 15.67 13.06
C LEU A 79 16.89 17.04 12.70
N ASP A 80 17.07 17.91 13.69
CA ASP A 80 17.62 19.25 13.49
C ASP A 80 19.07 19.21 12.98
N ASN A 81 19.84 18.22 13.43
CA ASN A 81 21.24 18.06 13.02
C ASN A 81 21.41 17.04 11.87
N ARG A 82 20.33 16.41 11.39
CA ARG A 82 20.40 15.30 10.40
C ARG A 82 21.18 15.66 9.15
N LYS A 83 21.06 16.91 8.67
CA LYS A 83 21.80 17.40 7.49
C LYS A 83 23.32 17.43 7.69
N GLN A 84 23.78 17.51 8.94
CA GLN A 84 25.21 17.43 9.30
C GLN A 84 25.68 15.98 9.46
N LEU A 85 24.74 15.02 9.61
CA LEU A 85 25.00 13.58 9.80
C LEU A 85 24.70 12.73 8.54
N SER A 86 23.98 13.27 7.55
CA SER A 86 23.42 12.51 6.43
C SER A 86 24.43 12.00 5.41
N ASP A 87 25.66 12.49 5.42
CA ASP A 87 26.72 12.03 4.52
C ASP A 87 27.19 10.58 4.81
N THR A 88 26.79 9.99 5.95
CA THR A 88 27.25 8.64 6.33
C THR A 88 26.15 7.56 6.24
N SER A 89 24.89 7.94 5.97
CA SER A 89 23.76 7.00 6.07
C SER A 89 23.56 6.12 4.82
N ASN A 90 24.03 6.53 3.65
CA ASN A 90 23.95 5.77 2.41
C ASN A 90 25.36 5.47 1.90
N ALA A 91 26.08 4.58 2.60
CA ALA A 91 27.40 4.13 2.19
C ALA A 91 27.28 2.85 1.34
N LEU A 92 27.57 2.96 0.04
CA LEU A 92 27.80 1.79 -0.81
C LEU A 92 29.17 1.20 -0.47
N ARG A 93 29.20 -0.04 0.05
CA ARG A 93 30.43 -0.76 0.36
C ARG A 93 30.65 -1.85 -0.66
N ILE A 94 31.76 -1.79 -1.38
CA ILE A 94 32.16 -2.79 -2.37
C ILE A 94 33.34 -3.57 -1.77
N ALA A 95 33.15 -4.89 -1.59
CA ALA A 95 34.19 -5.78 -1.13
C ALA A 95 34.71 -6.59 -2.33
N VAL A 96 35.98 -6.41 -2.66
CA VAL A 96 36.65 -7.17 -3.73
C VAL A 96 37.47 -8.29 -3.09
N HIS A 97 37.44 -9.48 -3.66
CA HIS A 97 38.19 -10.65 -3.19
C HIS A 97 39.05 -11.19 -4.33
N ASN A 98 40.33 -11.47 -4.02
CA ASN A 98 41.23 -12.16 -4.95
C ASN A 98 41.06 -13.67 -4.81
N THR A 99 40.63 -14.35 -5.88
CA THR A 99 40.40 -15.81 -5.90
C THR A 99 41.67 -16.64 -5.93
N GLU A 100 42.78 -16.10 -6.44
CA GLU A 100 44.06 -16.81 -6.56
C GLU A 100 45.21 -15.92 -6.05
N GLY A 101 45.48 -16.00 -4.74
CA GLY A 101 46.65 -15.36 -4.14
C GLY A 101 46.35 -14.54 -2.88
N SER A 102 47.25 -13.60 -2.57
CA SER A 102 47.18 -12.75 -1.37
C SER A 102 46.59 -11.38 -1.72
N ILE A 103 46.04 -10.69 -0.72
CA ILE A 103 45.54 -9.31 -0.82
C ILE A 103 46.66 -8.27 -1.04
N PHE A 104 47.92 -8.69 -0.88
CA PHE A 104 49.11 -7.84 -1.10
C PHE A 104 49.71 -8.01 -2.50
N ASP A 105 49.02 -8.72 -3.40
CA ASP A 105 49.46 -8.84 -4.78
C ASP A 105 49.42 -7.46 -5.48
N ALA A 106 50.47 -7.15 -6.24
CA ALA A 106 50.60 -5.84 -6.88
C ALA A 106 49.51 -5.59 -7.93
N GLN A 107 49.11 -6.64 -8.66
CA GLN A 107 48.08 -6.53 -9.70
C GLN A 107 46.69 -6.33 -9.07
N TYR A 108 46.43 -7.03 -7.96
CA TYR A 108 45.21 -6.83 -7.17
C TYR A 108 45.10 -5.40 -6.61
N LEU A 109 46.19 -4.88 -6.02
CA LEU A 109 46.20 -3.53 -5.46
C LEU A 109 46.04 -2.44 -6.53
N GLU A 110 46.63 -2.61 -7.72
CA GLU A 110 46.42 -1.67 -8.82
C GLU A 110 44.97 -1.70 -9.31
N THR A 111 44.38 -2.89 -9.43
CA THR A 111 42.96 -3.03 -9.82
C THR A 111 42.04 -2.38 -8.79
N LEU A 112 42.33 -2.54 -7.49
CA LEU A 112 41.58 -1.89 -6.42
C LEU A 112 41.71 -0.35 -6.48
N ARG A 113 42.89 0.15 -6.87
CA ARG A 113 43.15 1.59 -7.04
C ARG A 113 42.36 2.16 -8.20
N GLU A 114 42.42 1.53 -9.38
CA GLU A 114 41.63 1.94 -10.56
C GLU A 114 40.13 1.95 -10.25
N LEU A 115 39.63 0.93 -9.55
CA LEU A 115 38.22 0.83 -9.16
C LEU A 115 37.81 1.90 -8.14
N ASN A 116 38.73 2.34 -7.26
CA ASN A 116 38.50 3.45 -6.36
C ASN A 116 38.47 4.79 -7.11
N ASP A 117 39.41 4.99 -8.03
CA ASP A 117 39.53 6.21 -8.85
C ASP A 117 38.33 6.40 -9.81
N GLU A 118 37.68 5.32 -10.26
CA GLU A 118 36.48 5.41 -11.11
C GLU A 118 35.17 5.69 -10.34
N LEU A 119 35.10 5.30 -9.06
CA LEU A 119 33.87 5.35 -8.27
C LEU A 119 33.72 6.61 -7.40
N PHE A 120 34.81 7.33 -7.11
CA PHE A 120 34.85 8.51 -6.24
C PHE A 120 35.42 9.73 -6.95
#